data_AF-C3J7Q9-F1
#
_entry.id   AF-C3J7Q9-F1
#
_cell.length_a   1.000
_cell.length_b   1.000
_cell.length_c   1.000
_cell.angle_alpha   90.00
_cell.angle_beta   90.00
_cell.angle_gamma   90.00
#
_symmetry.space_group_name_H-M   'P 1'
#
loop_
_entity.id
_entity.type
_entity.pdbx_description
1 polymer ?
#
loop_
_entity_poly.entity_id
_entity_poly.type
_entity_poly.pdbx_seq_one_letter_code
_entity_poly.pdbx_strand_id
1 'polypeptide(L)' 'MLTDKDEAKALLPKVSSMIDKLARERIIHKNKAANLKSKLARQVNRMMAA' A
#
# COMPACT_ATOMS: atom_id res chain seq x y z
N MET A 1 17.55 -1.50 11.93
CA MET A 1 16.40 -2.38 12.21
C MET A 1 15.98 -3.01 10.89
N LEU A 2 16.13 -4.33 10.77
CA LEU A 2 15.75 -5.09 9.57
C LEU A 2 14.25 -5.45 9.61
N THR A 3 13.70 -5.55 10.82
CA THR A 3 12.31 -5.83 11.17
C THR A 3 11.29 -4.94 10.46
N ASP A 4 11.51 -3.62 10.39
CA ASP A 4 10.55 -2.70 9.76
C ASP A 4 10.40 -2.91 8.24
N LYS A 5 11.46 -3.35 7.56
CA LYS A 5 11.46 -3.52 6.10
C LYS A 5 10.74 -4.80 5.67
N ASP A 6 10.95 -5.88 6.40
CA ASP A 6 10.31 -7.18 6.14
C ASP A 6 8.84 -7.17 6.56
N GLU A 7 8.50 -6.50 7.68
CA GLU A 7 7.11 -6.29 8.10
C GLU A 7 6.34 -5.41 7.12
N ALA A 8 6.95 -4.34 6.60
CA ALA A 8 6.32 -3.50 5.59
C ALA A 8 5.99 -4.26 4.30
N LYS A 9 6.86 -5.20 3.89
CA LYS A 9 6.62 -6.10 2.75
C LYS A 9 5.43 -7.03 2.99
N ALA A 10 5.34 -7.62 4.19
CA ALA A 10 4.26 -8.52 4.55
C ALA A 10 2.90 -7.81 4.67
N LEU A 11 2.90 -6.56 5.15
CA LEU A 11 1.67 -5.75 5.32
C LEU A 11 1.18 -5.10 4.03
N LEU A 12 2.06 -4.88 3.05
CA LEU A 12 1.73 -4.27 1.75
C LEU A 12 0.54 -4.94 1.03
N PRO A 13 0.49 -6.27 0.84
CA PRO A 13 -0.65 -6.92 0.18
C PRO A 13 -1.95 -6.76 0.99
N LYS A 14 -1.88 -6.82 2.33
CA LYS A 14 -3.04 -6.66 3.20
C LYS A 14 -3.66 -5.26 3.07
N VAL A 15 -2.84 -4.22 3.13
CA VAL A 15 -3.30 -2.82 2.98
C VAL A 15 -3.81 -2.57 1.55
N SER A 16 -3.16 -3.12 0.53
CA SER A 16 -3.63 -3.03 -0.86
C SER A 16 -5.03 -3.64 -1.03
N SER A 17 -5.28 -4.82 -0.46
CA SER A 17 -6.61 -5.45 -0.47
C SER A 17 -7.67 -4.66 0.30
N MET A 18 -7.30 -3.99 1.40
CA MET A 18 -8.21 -3.09 2.12
C MET A 18 -8.60 -1.87 1.26
N ILE A 19 -7.64 -1.27 0.57
CA ILE A 19 -7.91 -0.15 -0.35
C ILE A 19 -8.83 -0.59 -1.49
N ASP A 20 -8.63 -1.79 -2.04
CA ASP A 20 -9.51 -2.34 -3.09
C ASP A 20 -10.92 -2.61 -2.60
N LYS A 21 -11.06 -3.12 -1.37
CA LYS A 21 -12.36 -3.32 -0.76
C LYS A 21 -13.10 -1.98 -0.64
N LEU A 22 -12.45 -0.94 -0.13
CA LEU A 22 -13.03 0.39 0.00
C LEU A 22 -13.41 1.02 -1.36
N ALA A 23 -12.65 0.74 -2.42
CA ALA A 23 -12.96 1.19 -3.77
C ALA A 23 -14.17 0.47 -4.37
N ARG A 24 -14.29 -0.85 -4.11
CA ARG A 24 -15.42 -1.67 -4.55
C ARG A 24 -16.72 -1.28 -3.86
N GLU A 25 -16.67 -0.97 -2.56
CA GLU A 25 -17.79 -0.44 -1.77
C GLU A 25 -18.13 1.03 -2.12
N ARG A 26 -17.47 1.62 -3.11
CA ARG A 26 -17.63 3.02 -3.56
C ARG A 26 -17.37 4.09 -2.49
N ILE A 27 -16.70 3.74 -1.39
CA ILE A 27 -16.30 4.67 -0.33
C ILE A 27 -15.19 5.62 -0.83
N ILE A 28 -14.32 5.12 -1.71
CA ILE A 28 -13.28 5.91 -2.38
C ILE A 28 -13.35 5.73 -3.90
N HIS A 29 -13.06 6.80 -4.64
CA HIS A 29 -13.00 6.75 -6.10
C HIS A 29 -11.86 5.84 -6.58
N LYS A 30 -12.07 5.11 -7.69
CA LYS A 30 -11.07 4.20 -8.30
C LYS A 30 -9.70 4.86 -8.53
N ASN A 31 -9.69 6.11 -8.99
CA ASN A 31 -8.44 6.86 -9.19
C ASN A 31 -7.74 7.18 -7.85
N LYS A 32 -8.51 7.45 -6.79
CA LYS A 32 -7.96 7.71 -5.46
C LYS A 32 -7.37 6.44 -4.85
N ALA A 33 -8.02 5.30 -5.02
CA ALA A 33 -7.50 3.99 -4.64
C ALA A 33 -6.18 3.67 -5.36
N ALA A 34 -6.12 3.85 -6.68
CA ALA A 34 -4.90 3.66 -7.47
C ALA A 34 -3.76 4.60 -7.03
N ASN A 35 -4.07 5.88 -6.76
CA ASN A 35 -3.10 6.86 -6.26
C ASN A 35 -2.56 6.50 -4.86
N LEU A 36 -3.40 5.98 -3.97
CA LEU A 36 -2.97 5.56 -2.64
C LEU A 36 -2.06 4.33 -2.70
N LYS A 37 -2.40 3.34 -3.53
CA LYS A 37 -1.53 2.17 -3.75
C LYS A 37 -0.16 2.54 -4.30
N SER A 38 -0.12 3.42 -5.31
CA SER A 38 1.15 3.80 -5.93
C SER A 38 2.04 4.58 -4.97
N LYS A 39 1.47 5.47 -4.13
CA LYS A 39 2.21 6.17 -3.08
C LYS A 39 2.79 5.21 -2.03
N LEU A 40 2.00 4.25 -1.57
CA LEU A 40 2.43 3.26 -0.58
C LEU A 40 3.59 2.40 -1.12
N ALA A 41 3.46 1.89 -2.35
CA ALA A 41 4.50 1.10 -2.99
C ALA A 41 5.80 1.89 -3.18
N ARG A 42 5.72 3.17 -3.59
CA ARG A 42 6.90 4.04 -3.72
C ARG A 42 7.61 4.27 -2.39
N GLN A 43 6.85 4.42 -1.30
CA GLN A 43 7.42 4.63 0.03
C GLN A 43 8.14 3.37 0.53
N VAL A 44 7.55 2.19 0.36
CA VAL A 44 8.21 0.92 0.70
C VAL A 44 9.46 0.72 -0.17
N ASN A 45 9.38 0.95 -1.48
CA ASN A 45 10.56 0.86 -2.35
C ASN A 45 11.68 1.82 -1.94
N ARG A 46 11.34 3.05 -1.53
CA ARG A 46 12.33 4.02 -0.99
C ARG A 46 12.95 3.53 0.31
N MET A 47 12.17 2.92 1.19
CA MET A 47 12.68 2.32 2.44
C MET A 47 13.57 1.09 2.19
N MET A 48 13.35 0.37 1.10
CA MET A 48 14.15 -0.81 0.73
C MET A 48 15.47 -0.45 0.03
N ALA A 49 15.50 0.62 -0.77
CA ALA A 49 16.68 1.03 -1.54
C ALA A 49 17.75 1.79 -0.72
N ALA A 50 17.49 2.08 0.56
CA ALA A 50 18.40 2.75 1.49
C ALA A 50 18.99 1.78 2.52
#